data_AF-A0A925VB49-F1
#
_entry.id   AF-A0A925VB49-F1
#
_cell.length_a   1.000
_cell.length_b   1.000
_cell.length_c   1.000
_cell.angle_alpha   90.00
_cell.angle_beta   90.00
_cell.angle_gamma   90.00
#
_symmetry.space_group_name_H-M   'P 1'
#
loop_
_entity.id
_entity.type
_entity.pdbx_description
1 polymer ?
#
loop_
_entity_poly.entity_id
_entity_poly.type
_entity_poly.pdbx_seq_one_letter_code
_entity_poly.pdbx_strand_id
1 'polypeptide(L)'
;MSARGPDPEHDPELDALLGSVCESVDHELRHAPVTWDFAAVLARAHAMDPTQVDADDVREAELAAPVVSLAHERRRRPTHDDPAFQRLIADVRADAEHDAALRMHGVAAMPPRAEVRPLRSMLVGALAMAAMLVLGVGLLEGVRYVQQQRDAAPDEALHQGEVDAQRHERAEVEEGGERAERPRARPAPTSATTIPSEPAPLEPITLAPAPKRVAKPSVHKPKPKQVGAAPLPSLAERIAAIDAEAHAAWKARDYARAQSSFEALIELAGDSRLADLAYGDLFTLAHRTGDADRELALWKRYLARFPDGRFADDARAGLCRRAAGDARAACWRGYLDDFPGGSFRAQAERESSDGT
;
A
#
# COMPACT_ATOMS: atom_id res chain seq x y z
N MET A 1 -1.99 -33.35 -22.71
CA MET A 1 -1.95 -33.93 -21.36
C MET A 1 -0.53 -33.75 -20.84
N SER A 2 -0.23 -32.57 -20.29
CA SER A 2 1.08 -32.30 -19.70
C SER A 2 1.01 -32.66 -18.21
N ALA A 3 1.93 -33.52 -17.78
CA ALA A 3 2.06 -33.94 -16.40
C ALA A 3 2.36 -32.74 -15.51
N ARG A 4 1.53 -32.58 -14.47
CA ARG A 4 1.72 -31.63 -13.38
C ARG A 4 3.04 -31.97 -12.69
N GLY A 5 3.99 -31.04 -12.70
CA GLY A 5 5.26 -31.20 -11.99
C GLY A 5 5.00 -31.35 -10.48
N PRO A 6 5.90 -32.04 -9.75
CA PRO A 6 5.77 -32.20 -8.31
C PRO A 6 5.77 -30.83 -7.62
N ASP A 7 4.80 -30.61 -6.72
CA ASP A 7 4.79 -29.47 -5.80
C ASP A 7 6.14 -29.38 -5.08
N PRO A 8 6.65 -28.17 -4.76
CA PRO A 8 7.83 -28.03 -3.93
C PRO A 8 7.59 -28.82 -2.64
N GLU A 9 8.38 -29.89 -2.48
CA GLU A 9 8.21 -30.89 -1.43
C GLU A 9 8.11 -30.17 -0.09
N HIS A 10 6.93 -30.25 0.52
CA HIS A 10 6.73 -30.01 1.93
C HIS A 10 7.80 -30.84 2.65
N ASP A 11 8.69 -30.19 3.40
CA ASP A 11 9.69 -30.89 4.20
C ASP A 11 9.01 -31.32 5.52
N PRO A 12 8.57 -32.59 5.62
CA PRO A 12 7.83 -33.04 6.79
C PRO A 12 8.72 -33.03 8.04
N GLU A 13 10.05 -33.03 7.89
CA GLU A 13 10.98 -32.96 9.01
C GLU A 13 11.03 -31.54 9.58
N LEU A 14 11.01 -30.52 8.70
CA LEU A 14 10.94 -29.12 9.12
C LEU A 14 9.62 -28.81 9.83
N ASP A 15 8.49 -29.29 9.28
CA ASP A 15 7.18 -29.09 9.90
C ASP A 15 7.07 -29.81 11.25
N ALA A 16 7.62 -31.02 11.36
CA ALA A 16 7.69 -31.76 12.62
C ALA A 16 8.60 -31.06 13.66
N LEU A 17 9.73 -30.51 13.22
CA LEU A 17 10.63 -29.73 14.07
C LEU A 17 9.95 -28.46 14.58
N LEU A 18 9.30 -27.70 13.70
CA LEU A 18 8.57 -26.48 14.07
C LEU A 18 7.42 -26.79 15.03
N GLY A 19 6.67 -27.87 14.77
CA GLY A 19 5.65 -28.37 15.69
C GLY A 19 6.20 -28.68 17.08
N SER A 20 7.32 -29.40 17.16
CA SER A 20 7.97 -29.75 18.43
C SER A 20 8.50 -28.52 19.19
N VAL A 21 9.09 -27.55 18.50
CA VAL A 21 9.57 -26.30 19.12
C VAL A 21 8.38 -25.49 19.66
N CYS A 22 7.31 -25.35 18.88
CA CYS A 22 6.10 -24.67 19.33
C CYS A 22 5.49 -25.35 20.56
N GLU A 23 5.36 -26.68 20.56
CA GLU A 23 4.86 -27.42 21.73
C GLU A 23 5.76 -27.26 22.96
N SER A 24 7.09 -27.28 22.79
CA SER A 24 8.05 -27.11 23.89
C SER A 24 7.95 -25.71 24.50
N VAL A 25 7.92 -24.66 23.68
CA VAL A 25 7.79 -23.26 24.15
C VAL A 25 6.45 -23.05 24.84
N ASP A 26 5.36 -23.58 24.27
CA ASP A 26 4.03 -23.42 24.85
C ASP A 26 3.89 -24.25 26.15
N HIS A 27 4.57 -25.40 26.24
CA HIS A 27 4.68 -26.18 27.47
C HIS A 27 5.49 -25.43 28.53
N GLU A 28 6.65 -24.85 28.18
CA GLU A 28 7.45 -24.03 29.10
C GLU A 28 6.69 -22.81 29.59
N LEU A 29 5.98 -22.08 28.71
CA LEU A 29 5.19 -20.91 29.09
C LEU A 29 4.01 -21.25 30.02
N ARG A 30 3.41 -22.45 29.87
CA ARG A 30 2.34 -22.93 30.76
C ARG A 30 2.83 -23.37 32.13
N HIS A 31 4.07 -23.84 32.22
CA HIS A 31 4.63 -24.41 33.45
C HIS A 31 5.67 -23.50 34.12
N ALA A 32 6.09 -22.41 33.48
CA ALA A 32 6.93 -21.40 34.09
C ALA A 32 6.13 -20.70 35.19
N PRO A 33 6.56 -20.80 36.47
CA PRO A 33 5.88 -20.15 37.59
C PRO A 33 6.11 -18.62 37.63
N VAL A 34 6.72 -18.06 36.57
CA VAL A 34 7.07 -16.65 36.50
C VAL A 34 5.96 -15.92 35.76
N THR A 35 5.03 -15.35 36.52
CA THR A 35 4.25 -14.23 36.02
C THR A 35 5.24 -13.14 35.63
N TRP A 36 5.43 -12.92 34.32
CA TRP A 36 6.24 -11.82 33.83
C TRP A 36 5.58 -10.52 34.31
N ASP A 37 6.09 -9.99 35.40
CA ASP A 37 5.67 -8.70 35.93
C ASP A 37 6.27 -7.63 34.99
N PHE A 38 5.44 -7.16 34.07
CA PHE A 38 5.83 -6.16 33.08
C PHE A 38 6.38 -4.90 33.76
N ALA A 39 5.84 -4.52 34.92
CA ALA A 39 6.36 -3.41 35.72
C ALA A 39 7.77 -3.75 36.24
N ALA A 40 8.01 -4.97 36.72
CA ALA A 40 9.34 -5.41 37.13
C ALA A 40 10.36 -5.44 35.97
N VAL A 41 9.93 -5.80 34.76
CA VAL A 41 10.78 -5.78 33.55
C VAL A 41 11.15 -4.34 33.18
N LEU A 42 10.19 -3.42 33.15
CA LEU A 42 10.44 -2.01 32.87
C LEU A 42 11.30 -1.34 33.96
N ALA A 43 11.02 -1.62 35.24
CA ALA A 43 11.84 -1.13 36.35
C ALA A 43 13.29 -1.62 36.22
N ARG A 44 13.49 -2.89 35.81
CA ARG A 44 14.83 -3.44 35.58
C ARG A 44 15.52 -2.81 34.37
N ALA A 45 14.80 -2.55 33.28
CA ALA A 45 15.32 -1.88 32.10
C ALA A 45 15.72 -0.42 32.40
N HIS A 46 14.89 0.33 33.13
CA HIS A 46 15.19 1.67 33.62
C HIS A 46 16.44 1.69 34.51
N ALA A 47 16.60 0.70 35.40
CA ALA A 47 17.79 0.58 36.22
C ALA A 47 19.08 0.29 35.43
N MET A 48 18.97 -0.32 34.24
CA MET A 48 20.12 -0.56 33.34
C MET A 48 20.44 0.66 32.48
N ASP A 49 19.43 1.30 31.91
CA ASP A 49 19.58 2.49 31.06
C ASP A 49 18.41 3.47 31.27
N PRO A 50 18.57 4.45 32.17
CA PRO A 50 17.54 5.46 32.46
C PRO A 50 17.24 6.39 31.28
N THR A 51 18.07 6.38 30.22
CA THR A 51 17.87 7.24 29.04
C THR A 51 16.96 6.61 28.00
N GLN A 52 16.76 5.30 28.07
CA GLN A 52 15.92 4.53 27.13
C GLN A 52 14.52 4.27 27.67
N VAL A 53 14.37 4.15 29.00
CA VAL A 53 13.08 3.92 29.67
C VAL A 53 12.88 5.05 30.65
N ASP A 54 11.81 5.83 30.51
CA ASP A 54 11.55 6.93 31.43
C ASP A 54 11.02 6.40 32.77
N ALA A 55 11.28 7.12 33.86
CA ALA A 55 10.73 6.77 35.17
C ALA A 55 9.19 6.89 35.19
N ASP A 56 8.63 7.73 34.32
CA ASP A 56 7.19 7.88 34.14
C ASP A 56 6.56 6.62 33.53
N ASP A 57 7.22 5.98 32.57
CA ASP A 57 6.76 4.72 31.96
C ASP A 57 6.76 3.56 32.97
N VAL A 58 7.78 3.51 33.83
CA VAL A 58 7.85 2.51 34.93
C VAL A 58 6.68 2.70 35.89
N ARG A 59 6.42 3.95 36.29
CA ARG A 59 5.33 4.29 37.21
C ARG A 59 3.95 4.07 36.59
N GLU A 60 3.77 4.34 35.30
CA GLU A 60 2.53 4.03 34.59
C GLU A 60 2.28 2.52 34.54
N ALA A 61 3.32 1.72 34.27
CA ALA A 61 3.22 0.26 34.28
C ALA A 61 2.92 -0.32 35.68
N GLU A 62 3.50 0.25 36.73
CA GLU A 62 3.19 -0.10 38.12
C GLU A 62 1.74 0.23 38.50
N LEU A 63 1.21 1.38 38.03
CA LEU A 63 -0.19 1.78 38.27
C LEU A 63 -1.20 0.97 37.44
N ALA A 64 -0.79 0.46 36.27
CA ALA A 64 -1.60 -0.41 35.43
C ALA A 64 -1.69 -1.85 35.96
N ALA A 65 -0.90 -2.22 36.98
CA ALA A 65 -0.97 -3.52 37.62
C ALA A 65 -2.10 -3.56 38.69
N PRO A 66 -2.95 -4.61 38.72
CA PRO A 66 -2.77 -5.90 38.06
C PRO A 66 -3.56 -5.96 36.74
N VAL A 67 -2.85 -6.00 35.61
CA VAL A 67 -3.46 -6.38 34.34
C VAL A 67 -3.93 -7.82 34.46
N VAL A 68 -5.23 -8.00 34.26
CA VAL A 68 -5.95 -9.28 34.27
C VAL A 68 -5.13 -10.37 33.60
N SER A 69 -4.92 -11.49 34.29
CA SER A 69 -4.27 -12.66 33.73
C SER A 69 -4.98 -13.07 32.43
N LEU A 70 -4.31 -12.88 31.28
CA LEU A 70 -4.76 -13.33 29.96
C LEU A 70 -5.02 -14.85 29.90
N ALA A 71 -4.73 -15.59 30.97
CA ALA A 71 -5.07 -16.99 31.14
C ALA A 71 -6.59 -17.27 31.04
N HIS A 72 -7.47 -16.29 31.30
CA HIS A 72 -8.94 -16.51 31.19
C HIS A 72 -9.56 -16.16 29.83
N GLU A 73 -8.84 -15.46 28.94
CA GLU A 73 -9.33 -15.12 27.59
C GLU A 73 -8.66 -15.89 26.44
N ARG A 74 -7.76 -16.84 26.73
CA ARG A 74 -7.25 -17.81 25.74
C ARG A 74 -8.28 -18.88 25.32
N ARG A 75 -9.58 -18.54 25.28
CA ARG A 75 -10.55 -19.31 24.51
C ARG A 75 -10.39 -18.93 23.03
N ARG A 76 -9.60 -19.73 22.31
CA ARG A 76 -9.54 -19.84 20.84
C ARG A 76 -9.77 -18.53 20.09
N ARG A 77 -8.73 -17.69 19.94
CA ARG A 77 -8.78 -16.62 18.94
C ARG A 77 -8.77 -17.27 17.54
N PRO A 78 -9.80 -17.05 16.70
CA PRO A 78 -9.88 -17.60 15.34
C PRO A 78 -8.84 -17.03 14.37
N THR A 79 -7.98 -16.11 14.82
CA THR A 79 -7.10 -15.32 13.94
C THR A 79 -5.80 -16.03 13.58
N HIS A 80 -5.46 -17.17 14.20
CA HIS A 80 -4.25 -17.92 13.84
C HIS A 80 -4.36 -18.54 12.44
N ASP A 81 -5.55 -19.01 12.09
CA ASP A 81 -5.86 -19.59 10.77
C ASP A 81 -6.46 -18.56 9.82
N ASP A 82 -6.38 -17.27 10.16
CA ASP A 82 -6.84 -16.19 9.29
C ASP A 82 -5.81 -15.97 8.17
N PRO A 83 -6.17 -16.23 6.90
CA PRO A 83 -5.27 -16.04 5.76
C PRO A 83 -4.80 -14.58 5.62
N ALA A 84 -5.57 -13.59 6.10
CA ALA A 84 -5.15 -12.19 6.10
C ALA A 84 -4.02 -11.93 7.10
N PHE A 85 -4.07 -12.56 8.27
CA PHE A 85 -3.01 -12.46 9.28
C PHE A 85 -1.73 -13.18 8.82
N GLN A 86 -1.88 -14.34 8.18
CA GLN A 86 -0.73 -15.06 7.59
C GLN A 86 -0.05 -14.25 6.48
N ARG A 87 -0.81 -13.52 5.65
CA ARG A 87 -0.24 -12.58 4.66
C ARG A 87 0.55 -11.46 5.33
N LEU A 88 0.02 -10.87 6.41
CA LEU A 88 0.73 -9.84 7.17
C LEU A 88 2.05 -10.35 7.75
N ILE A 89 2.06 -11.57 8.33
CA ILE A 89 3.31 -12.18 8.83
C ILE A 89 4.28 -12.47 7.69
N ALA A 90 3.80 -12.95 6.53
CA ALA A 90 4.64 -13.18 5.36
C ALA A 90 5.27 -11.88 4.84
N ASP A 91 4.52 -10.77 4.79
CA ASP A 91 5.03 -9.46 4.40
C ASP A 91 6.11 -8.96 5.36
N VAL A 92 5.89 -9.04 6.67
CA VAL A 92 6.88 -8.63 7.69
C VAL A 92 8.14 -9.49 7.61
N ARG A 93 8.02 -10.80 7.37
CA ARG A 93 9.18 -11.68 7.17
C ARG A 93 9.95 -11.29 5.91
N ALA A 94 9.25 -11.03 4.81
CA ALA A 94 9.87 -10.62 3.54
C ALA A 94 10.62 -9.29 3.65
N ASP A 95 10.11 -8.34 4.44
CA ASP A 95 10.79 -7.07 4.72
C ASP A 95 12.02 -7.26 5.61
N ALA A 96 11.93 -8.11 6.64
CA ALA A 96 13.06 -8.43 7.51
C ALA A 96 14.19 -9.16 6.76
N GLU A 97 13.84 -10.08 5.85
CA GLU A 97 14.81 -10.77 4.98
C GLU A 97 15.46 -9.81 3.98
N HIS A 98 14.69 -8.86 3.43
CA HIS A 98 15.23 -7.83 2.55
C HIS A 98 16.22 -6.91 3.27
N ASP A 99 15.87 -6.44 4.47
CA ASP A 99 16.74 -5.65 5.34
C ASP A 99 18.02 -6.42 5.72
N ALA A 100 17.90 -7.72 6.01
CA ALA A 100 19.05 -8.59 6.25
C ALA A 100 19.94 -8.74 5.00
N ALA A 101 19.36 -8.91 3.81
CA ALA A 101 20.10 -9.00 2.55
C ALA A 101 20.84 -7.69 2.23
N LEU A 102 20.19 -6.53 2.43
CA LEU A 102 20.83 -5.22 2.27
C LEU A 102 22.05 -5.06 3.19
N ARG A 103 21.93 -5.49 4.46
CA ARG A 103 23.06 -5.50 5.40
C ARG A 103 24.20 -6.41 4.96
N MET A 104 23.91 -7.60 4.43
CA MET A 104 24.94 -8.50 3.91
C MET A 104 25.72 -7.90 2.73
N HIS A 105 25.11 -7.01 1.95
CA HIS A 105 25.75 -6.32 0.83
C HIS A 105 26.37 -4.96 1.20
N GLY A 106 26.49 -4.64 2.50
CA GLY A 106 27.09 -3.39 2.97
C GLY A 106 26.24 -2.15 2.70
N VAL A 107 24.97 -2.33 2.32
CA VAL A 107 24.01 -1.23 2.17
C VAL A 107 23.41 -0.97 3.55
N ALA A 108 23.73 0.18 4.14
CA ALA A 108 23.12 0.61 5.40
C ALA A 108 21.63 0.88 5.15
N ALA A 109 20.77 -0.05 5.56
CA ALA A 109 19.33 -0.06 5.31
C ALA A 109 18.54 1.02 6.07
N MET A 110 19.19 1.84 6.89
CA MET A 110 18.59 3.07 7.41
C MET A 110 19.60 4.21 7.35
N PRO A 111 19.19 5.44 6.98
CA PRO A 111 20.01 6.60 7.24
C PRO A 111 20.30 6.65 8.75
N PRO A 112 21.54 6.97 9.18
CA PRO A 112 21.82 7.16 10.59
C PRO A 112 20.77 8.13 11.14
N ARG A 113 20.06 7.74 12.21
CA ARG A 113 19.15 8.63 12.93
C ARG A 113 19.92 9.92 13.18
N ALA A 114 19.50 11.00 12.53
CA ALA A 114 20.20 12.27 12.58
C ALA A 114 20.36 12.66 14.04
N GLU A 115 21.61 12.73 14.51
CA GLU A 115 21.92 13.18 15.87
C GLU A 115 21.20 14.51 16.11
N VAL A 116 20.28 14.47 17.07
CA VAL A 116 19.40 15.61 17.35
C VAL A 116 20.27 16.68 18.00
N ARG A 117 20.71 17.68 17.21
CA ARG A 117 21.44 18.84 17.74
C ARG A 117 20.62 19.48 18.87
N PRO A 118 21.23 19.80 20.03
CA PRO A 118 20.53 20.15 21.27
C PRO A 118 19.75 21.48 21.23
N LEU A 119 19.85 22.25 20.14
CA LEU A 119 19.13 23.53 19.99
C LEU A 119 17.67 23.39 19.53
N ARG A 120 17.24 22.22 19.04
CA ARG A 120 15.84 21.99 18.61
C ARG A 120 14.94 21.33 19.67
N SER A 121 15.50 20.82 20.78
CA SER A 121 14.73 20.16 21.84
C SER A 121 13.75 21.12 22.54
N MET A 122 14.11 22.41 22.66
CA MET A 122 13.21 23.41 23.26
C MET A 122 11.97 23.72 22.40
N LEU A 123 12.07 23.64 21.08
CA LEU A 123 10.93 23.87 20.18
C LEU A 123 10.02 22.63 20.07
N VAL A 124 10.59 21.43 20.14
CA VAL A 124 9.82 20.18 20.14
C VAL A 124 9.07 19.98 21.46
N GLY A 125 9.65 20.37 22.60
CA GLY A 125 8.97 20.34 23.89
C GLY A 125 7.74 21.24 23.95
N ALA A 126 7.81 22.44 23.37
CA ALA A 126 6.67 23.36 23.31
C ALA A 126 5.53 22.83 22.40
N LEU A 127 5.86 22.17 21.30
CA LEU A 127 4.89 21.56 20.38
C LEU A 127 4.24 20.30 20.98
N ALA A 128 4.99 19.49 21.72
CA ALA A 128 4.44 18.31 22.42
C ALA A 128 3.44 18.70 23.51
N MET A 129 3.72 19.76 24.28
CA MET A 129 2.76 20.31 25.25
C MET A 129 1.47 20.83 24.60
N ALA A 130 1.57 21.50 23.45
CA ALA A 130 0.38 21.96 22.73
C ALA A 130 -0.47 20.79 22.20
N ALA A 131 0.17 19.72 21.72
CA ALA A 131 -0.52 18.52 21.25
C ALA A 131 -1.22 17.76 22.40
N MET A 132 -0.58 17.65 23.57
CA MET A 132 -1.20 17.05 24.75
C MET A 132 -2.41 17.87 25.25
N LEU A 133 -2.34 19.20 25.19
CA LEU A 133 -3.49 20.06 25.56
C LEU A 133 -4.68 19.86 24.61
N VAL A 134 -4.45 19.73 23.31
CA VAL A 134 -5.51 19.47 22.33
C VAL A 134 -6.11 18.08 22.52
N LEU A 135 -5.28 17.06 22.77
CA LEU A 135 -5.75 15.70 23.04
C LEU A 135 -6.52 15.62 24.36
N GLY A 136 -6.04 16.26 25.42
CA GLY A 136 -6.72 16.29 26.72
C GLY A 136 -8.08 16.98 26.66
N VAL A 137 -8.20 18.11 25.96
CA VAL A 137 -9.47 18.81 25.77
C VAL A 137 -10.43 18.01 24.86
N GLY A 138 -9.91 17.39 23.80
CA GLY A 138 -10.71 16.55 22.90
C GLY A 138 -11.26 15.29 23.58
N LEU A 139 -10.49 14.66 24.47
CA LEU A 139 -10.93 13.48 25.23
C LEU A 139 -12.01 13.85 26.25
N LEU A 140 -11.93 15.04 26.87
CA LEU A 140 -12.93 15.53 27.81
C LEU A 140 -14.27 15.85 27.13
N GLU A 141 -14.24 16.45 25.93
CA GLU A 141 -15.43 16.71 25.10
C GLU A 141 -16.06 15.40 24.59
N GLY A 142 -15.24 14.44 24.15
CA GLY A 142 -15.72 13.13 23.69
C GLY A 142 -16.43 12.33 24.78
N VAL A 143 -15.92 12.35 26.02
CA VAL A 143 -16.57 11.68 27.17
C VAL A 143 -17.91 12.35 27.49
N ARG A 144 -18.00 13.68 27.43
CA ARG A 144 -19.27 14.41 27.64
C ARG A 144 -20.30 14.10 26.56
N TYR A 145 -19.88 14.00 25.30
CA TYR A 145 -20.78 13.66 24.19
C TYR A 145 -21.38 12.26 24.34
N VAL A 146 -20.57 11.27 24.73
CA VAL A 146 -21.03 9.89 24.94
C VAL A 146 -21.94 9.77 26.17
N GLN A 147 -21.67 10.52 27.25
CA GLN A 147 -22.57 10.58 28.41
C GLN A 147 -23.92 11.21 28.03
N GLN A 148 -23.91 12.31 27.27
CA GLN A 148 -25.14 12.98 26.83
C GLN A 148 -26.00 12.10 25.91
N GLN A 149 -25.39 11.27 25.06
CA GLN A 149 -26.14 10.28 24.27
C GLN A 149 -26.74 9.15 25.13
N ARG A 150 -26.05 8.72 26.19
CA ARG A 150 -26.58 7.70 27.10
C ARG A 150 -27.77 8.20 27.90
N ASP A 151 -27.74 9.46 28.32
CA ASP A 151 -28.83 10.06 29.08
C ASP A 151 -30.05 10.41 28.20
N ALA A 152 -29.86 10.56 26.88
CA ALA A 152 -30.94 10.81 25.93
C ALA A 152 -31.69 9.55 25.47
N ALA A 153 -31.18 8.35 25.75
CA ALA A 153 -31.70 7.08 25.22
C ALA A 153 -32.66 6.24 26.10
N PRO A 154 -33.09 6.58 27.33
CA PRO A 154 -34.01 5.70 28.06
C PRO A 154 -35.51 5.92 27.78
N ASP A 155 -35.95 7.03 27.17
CA ASP A 155 -37.40 7.35 27.09
C ASP A 155 -38.09 6.95 25.76
N GLU A 156 -37.36 6.61 24.69
CA GLU A 156 -37.99 6.21 23.41
C GLU A 156 -38.31 4.70 23.30
N ALA A 157 -37.78 3.87 24.20
CA ALA A 157 -37.97 2.41 24.14
C ALA A 157 -39.25 1.89 24.84
N LEU A 158 -40.07 2.77 25.44
CA LEU A 158 -41.27 2.40 26.20
C LEU A 158 -42.61 2.67 25.48
N HIS A 159 -42.60 3.17 24.24
CA HIS A 159 -43.83 3.48 23.48
C HIS A 159 -44.05 2.65 22.20
N GLN A 160 -43.32 1.55 21.99
CA GLN A 160 -43.64 0.56 20.96
C GLN A 160 -44.36 -0.65 21.55
N GLY A 161 -45.55 -0.39 22.09
CA GLY A 161 -46.53 -1.41 22.42
C GLY A 161 -47.90 -0.98 21.92
N GLU A 162 -48.55 -1.89 21.18
CA GLU A 162 -50.01 -1.91 20.96
C GLU A 162 -50.54 -1.12 19.76
N VAL A 163 -50.57 -1.78 18.59
CA VAL A 163 -51.61 -1.54 17.58
C VAL A 163 -52.19 -2.87 17.10
N ASP A 164 -53.42 -3.07 17.57
CA ASP A 164 -54.49 -4.01 17.27
C ASP A 164 -54.43 -4.97 16.07
N ALA A 165 -54.86 -6.19 16.37
CA ALA A 165 -55.43 -7.16 15.45
C ALA A 165 -56.97 -7.20 15.58
N GLN A 166 -57.70 -6.52 14.69
CA GLN A 166 -59.12 -6.76 14.36
C GLN A 166 -59.36 -6.24 12.93
N ARG A 167 -59.49 -7.09 11.90
CA ARG A 167 -60.68 -7.81 11.41
C ARG A 167 -61.77 -6.89 10.79
N HIS A 168 -62.17 -7.27 9.56
CA HIS A 168 -63.25 -6.75 8.69
C HIS A 168 -62.88 -5.49 7.89
N GLU A 169 -63.22 -5.28 6.62
CA GLU A 169 -64.03 -5.99 5.63
C GLU A 169 -63.81 -5.27 4.26
N ARG A 170 -64.00 -5.99 3.14
CA ARG A 170 -64.51 -5.49 1.83
C ARG A 170 -64.04 -4.16 1.24
N ALA A 171 -63.39 -4.28 0.07
CA ALA A 171 -63.63 -3.53 -1.19
C ALA A 171 -62.54 -4.05 -2.18
N GLU A 172 -62.82 -4.88 -3.20
CA GLU A 172 -63.44 -4.53 -4.49
C GLU A 172 -63.15 -3.09 -4.96
N VAL A 173 -62.51 -2.96 -6.12
CA VAL A 173 -62.39 -1.82 -7.07
C VAL A 173 -60.98 -1.91 -7.72
N GLU A 174 -60.88 -2.43 -8.95
CA GLU A 174 -60.87 -1.67 -10.23
C GLU A 174 -59.40 -1.33 -10.62
N GLU A 175 -58.76 -2.10 -11.50
CA GLU A 175 -58.74 -1.93 -12.96
C GLU A 175 -58.55 -0.47 -13.44
N GLY A 176 -57.40 -0.17 -14.05
CA GLY A 176 -57.18 1.04 -14.83
C GLY A 176 -56.19 2.03 -14.22
N GLY A 177 -55.04 2.21 -14.88
CA GLY A 177 -54.02 3.16 -14.42
C GLY A 177 -52.83 3.32 -15.35
N GLU A 178 -53.11 3.78 -16.56
CA GLU A 178 -52.28 4.66 -17.41
C GLU A 178 -50.77 4.41 -17.57
N ARG A 179 -50.49 3.87 -18.76
CA ARG A 179 -49.27 3.93 -19.54
C ARG A 179 -48.84 5.39 -19.78
N ALA A 180 -47.89 5.89 -18.98
CA ALA A 180 -47.25 7.17 -19.23
C ALA A 180 -46.25 7.07 -20.39
N GLU A 181 -46.59 7.70 -21.51
CA GLU A 181 -45.73 7.99 -22.66
C GLU A 181 -44.47 8.76 -22.24
N ARG A 182 -43.29 8.19 -22.53
CA ARG A 182 -42.02 8.93 -22.49
C ARG A 182 -41.78 9.66 -23.82
N PRO A 183 -41.53 10.98 -23.80
CA PRO A 183 -41.30 11.74 -25.02
C PRO A 183 -39.93 11.45 -25.66
N ARG A 184 -39.97 11.52 -27.00
CA ARG A 184 -38.93 11.30 -28.01
C ARG A 184 -37.68 12.17 -27.87
N ALA A 185 -36.56 11.53 -28.20
CA ALA A 185 -35.48 11.95 -29.10
C ALA A 185 -34.94 13.38 -29.02
N ARG A 186 -33.68 13.50 -28.59
CA ARG A 186 -32.82 14.66 -28.87
C ARG A 186 -31.72 14.22 -29.87
N PRO A 187 -31.60 14.86 -31.05
CA PRO A 187 -30.58 14.50 -32.04
C PRO A 187 -29.19 14.96 -31.60
N ALA A 188 -28.19 14.12 -31.90
CA ALA A 188 -26.77 14.39 -31.69
C ALA A 188 -26.24 15.42 -32.71
N PRO A 189 -25.37 16.36 -32.31
CA PRO A 189 -24.60 17.15 -33.26
C PRO A 189 -23.36 16.37 -33.76
N THR A 190 -23.41 15.96 -35.02
CA THR A 190 -22.26 15.55 -35.83
C THR A 190 -21.31 16.74 -35.98
N SER A 191 -20.12 16.67 -35.38
CA SER A 191 -19.00 17.55 -35.74
C SER A 191 -17.94 16.72 -36.44
N ALA A 192 -17.95 16.78 -37.77
CA ALA A 192 -16.85 16.34 -38.60
C ALA A 192 -15.76 17.43 -38.56
N THR A 193 -14.70 17.20 -37.80
CA THR A 193 -13.49 18.02 -37.86
C THR A 193 -12.59 17.46 -38.95
N THR A 194 -12.64 18.10 -40.12
CA THR A 194 -11.68 17.96 -41.21
C THR A 194 -10.32 18.47 -40.75
N ILE A 195 -9.33 17.60 -40.65
CA ILE A 195 -7.92 17.98 -40.45
C ILE A 195 -7.32 18.28 -41.85
N PRO A 196 -6.82 19.50 -42.12
CA PRO A 196 -6.00 19.76 -43.29
C PRO A 196 -4.59 19.18 -43.06
N SER A 197 -4.22 18.23 -43.91
CA SER A 197 -2.85 17.72 -44.01
C SER A 197 -2.13 18.54 -45.08
N GLU A 198 -1.24 19.44 -44.65
CA GLU A 198 -0.31 20.15 -45.53
C GLU A 198 1.13 19.89 -45.04
N PRO A 199 1.90 19.03 -45.73
CA PRO A 199 3.31 18.87 -45.45
C PRO A 199 4.10 20.04 -46.08
N ALA A 200 4.63 20.92 -45.23
CA ALA A 200 5.56 21.95 -45.65
C ALA A 200 6.85 21.32 -46.22
N PRO A 201 7.37 21.78 -47.38
CA PRO A 201 8.64 21.33 -47.93
C PRO A 201 9.82 21.73 -47.04
N LEU A 202 10.67 20.76 -46.70
CA LEU A 202 11.94 20.98 -46.01
C LEU A 202 12.91 21.73 -46.93
N GLU A 203 13.25 22.96 -46.57
CA GLU A 203 14.32 23.70 -47.23
C GLU A 203 15.70 23.09 -46.89
N PRO A 204 16.60 22.95 -47.89
CA PRO A 204 17.96 22.48 -47.68
C PRO A 204 18.81 23.54 -46.96
N ILE A 205 19.30 23.20 -45.78
CA ILE A 205 20.24 24.04 -45.01
C ILE A 205 21.58 24.04 -45.74
N THR A 206 21.91 25.17 -46.36
CA THR A 206 23.21 25.43 -46.99
C THR A 206 24.28 25.58 -45.90
N LEU A 207 25.20 24.62 -45.79
CA LEU A 207 26.39 24.72 -44.93
C LEU A 207 27.33 25.81 -45.47
N ALA A 208 27.49 26.89 -44.71
CA ALA A 208 28.52 27.90 -44.98
C ALA A 208 29.93 27.36 -44.64
N PRO A 209 30.95 27.65 -45.47
CA PRO A 209 32.32 27.24 -45.21
C PRO A 209 32.94 27.99 -44.03
N ALA A 210 33.62 27.25 -43.16
CA ALA A 210 34.26 27.74 -41.95
C ALA A 210 35.34 28.82 -42.26
N PRO A 211 35.39 29.92 -41.46
CA PRO A 211 36.45 30.92 -41.60
C PRO A 211 37.81 30.36 -41.16
N LYS A 212 38.81 30.51 -42.02
CA LYS A 212 40.23 30.20 -41.72
C LYS A 212 40.71 31.10 -40.60
N ARG A 213 40.99 30.48 -39.45
CA ARG A 213 41.44 31.12 -38.21
C ARG A 213 42.93 31.48 -38.34
N VAL A 214 43.23 32.77 -38.34
CA VAL A 214 44.59 33.32 -38.31
C VAL A 214 45.26 32.93 -36.98
N ALA A 215 46.44 32.31 -37.09
CA ALA A 215 47.26 31.89 -35.95
C ALA A 215 47.75 33.09 -35.16
N LYS A 216 47.32 33.21 -33.90
CA LYS A 216 47.87 34.17 -32.93
C LYS A 216 49.11 33.55 -32.24
N PRO A 217 50.15 34.35 -31.97
CA PRO A 217 51.38 33.89 -31.33
C PRO A 217 51.11 33.34 -29.91
N SER A 218 51.72 32.17 -29.66
CA SER A 218 51.59 31.37 -28.46
C SER A 218 52.25 32.06 -27.26
N VAL A 219 51.44 32.64 -26.38
CA VAL A 219 51.86 33.03 -25.02
C VAL A 219 51.73 31.77 -24.16
N HIS A 220 52.86 31.27 -23.63
CA HIS A 220 52.90 30.16 -22.68
C HIS A 220 52.14 30.52 -21.40
N LYS A 221 50.83 30.25 -21.39
CA LYS A 221 50.02 30.21 -20.18
C LYS A 221 50.35 28.92 -19.41
N PRO A 222 50.52 28.99 -18.07
CA PRO A 222 50.77 27.81 -17.25
C PRO A 222 49.63 26.80 -17.46
N LYS A 223 50.00 25.53 -17.72
CA LYS A 223 49.06 24.43 -17.91
C LYS A 223 48.05 24.42 -16.75
N PRO A 224 46.74 24.64 -17.00
CA PRO A 224 45.74 24.50 -15.95
C PRO A 224 45.82 23.06 -15.44
N LYS A 225 46.09 22.93 -14.13
CA LYS A 225 46.10 21.66 -13.41
C LYS A 225 44.75 20.99 -13.70
N GLN A 226 44.75 19.90 -14.47
CA GLN A 226 43.53 19.14 -14.74
C GLN A 226 42.98 18.70 -13.39
N VAL A 227 41.95 19.39 -12.92
CA VAL A 227 41.14 18.94 -11.80
C VAL A 227 40.45 17.69 -12.31
N GLY A 228 40.84 16.52 -11.80
CA GLY A 228 40.29 15.24 -12.23
C GLY A 228 38.77 15.29 -12.19
N ALA A 229 38.10 14.85 -13.26
CA ALA A 229 36.65 14.75 -13.30
C ALA A 229 36.18 13.90 -12.11
N ALA A 230 35.17 14.39 -11.39
CA ALA A 230 34.57 13.61 -10.31
C ALA A 230 34.10 12.25 -10.88
N PRO A 231 34.31 11.14 -10.16
CA PRO A 231 33.83 9.83 -10.60
C PRO A 231 32.31 9.90 -10.82
N LEU A 232 31.85 9.25 -11.89
CA LEU A 232 30.42 9.13 -12.18
C LEU A 232 29.74 8.32 -11.06
N PRO A 233 28.51 8.68 -10.66
CA PRO A 233 27.76 7.91 -9.68
C PRO A 233 27.55 6.48 -10.17
N SER A 234 27.63 5.53 -9.24
CA SER A 234 27.36 4.12 -9.47
C SER A 234 25.90 3.88 -9.89
N LEU A 235 25.60 2.70 -10.45
CA LEU A 235 24.23 2.33 -10.80
C LEU A 235 23.29 2.36 -9.57
N ALA A 236 23.75 1.83 -8.43
CA ALA A 236 22.97 1.81 -7.19
C ALA A 236 22.66 3.22 -6.69
N GLU A 237 23.63 4.15 -6.72
CA GLU A 237 23.41 5.55 -6.34
C GLU A 237 22.42 6.24 -7.28
N ARG A 238 22.47 5.94 -8.59
CA ARG A 238 21.50 6.48 -9.56
C ARG A 238 20.09 5.97 -9.31
N ILE A 239 19.94 4.66 -9.06
CA ILE A 239 18.65 4.05 -8.72
C ILE A 239 18.08 4.70 -7.44
N ALA A 240 18.88 4.78 -6.38
CA ALA A 240 18.47 5.38 -5.11
C ALA A 240 18.10 6.86 -5.25
N ALA A 241 18.83 7.62 -6.09
CA ALA A 241 18.51 9.02 -6.36
C ALA A 241 17.17 9.20 -7.08
N ILE A 242 16.89 8.36 -8.09
CA ILE A 242 15.62 8.40 -8.83
C ILE A 242 14.45 8.00 -7.94
N ASP A 243 14.62 6.96 -7.13
CA ASP A 243 13.60 6.51 -6.18
C ASP A 243 13.26 7.61 -5.14
N ALA A 244 14.29 8.24 -4.57
CA ALA A 244 14.11 9.37 -3.65
C ALA A 244 13.40 10.56 -4.32
N GLU A 245 13.72 10.85 -5.58
CA GLU A 245 13.06 11.90 -6.36
C GLU A 245 11.58 11.56 -6.61
N ALA A 246 11.27 10.32 -6.99
CA ALA A 246 9.90 9.86 -7.24
C ALA A 246 9.02 10.05 -5.99
N HIS A 247 9.51 9.59 -4.84
CA HIS A 247 8.80 9.72 -3.57
C HIS A 247 8.71 11.18 -3.07
N ALA A 248 9.73 12.00 -3.30
CA ALA A 248 9.69 13.42 -2.97
C ALA A 248 8.63 14.16 -3.82
N ALA A 249 8.58 13.88 -5.13
CA ALA A 249 7.58 14.43 -6.03
C ALA A 249 6.17 13.99 -5.65
N TRP A 250 5.98 12.72 -5.28
CA TRP A 250 4.69 12.23 -4.78
C TRP A 250 4.27 13.00 -3.52
N LYS A 251 5.14 13.11 -2.51
CA LYS A 251 4.85 13.85 -1.27
C LYS A 251 4.48 15.31 -1.55
N ALA A 252 5.11 15.93 -2.55
CA ALA A 252 4.80 17.28 -3.01
C ALA A 252 3.50 17.40 -3.85
N ARG A 253 2.81 16.27 -4.11
CA ARG A 253 1.64 16.16 -5.00
C ARG A 253 1.93 16.51 -6.47
N ASP A 254 3.19 16.43 -6.88
CA ASP A 254 3.61 16.54 -8.28
C ASP A 254 3.56 15.15 -8.92
N TYR A 255 2.35 14.69 -9.24
CA TYR A 255 2.12 13.32 -9.73
C TYR A 255 2.75 13.07 -11.11
N ALA A 256 2.81 14.10 -11.96
CA ALA A 256 3.44 13.98 -13.28
C ALA A 256 4.94 13.66 -13.15
N ARG A 257 5.63 14.38 -12.25
CA ARG A 257 7.05 14.12 -11.97
C ARG A 257 7.28 12.81 -11.24
N ALA A 258 6.46 12.49 -10.23
CA ALA A 258 6.56 11.22 -9.51
C ALA A 258 6.48 10.04 -10.48
N GLN A 259 5.50 10.08 -11.38
CA GLN A 259 5.28 9.06 -12.39
C GLN A 259 6.45 8.95 -13.37
N SER A 260 6.98 10.06 -13.90
CA SER A 260 8.14 9.99 -14.80
C SER A 260 9.37 9.41 -14.11
N SER A 261 9.57 9.71 -12.82
CA SER A 261 10.67 9.16 -12.04
C SER A 261 10.50 7.67 -11.77
N PHE A 262 9.30 7.19 -11.43
CA PHE A 262 9.05 5.74 -11.31
C PHE A 262 9.21 4.99 -12.64
N GLU A 263 8.79 5.58 -13.76
CA GLU A 263 9.03 4.99 -15.08
C GLU A 263 10.53 4.90 -15.39
N ALA A 264 11.31 5.96 -15.10
CA ALA A 264 12.76 5.94 -15.22
C ALA A 264 13.42 4.90 -14.29
N LEU A 265 12.89 4.71 -13.08
CA LEU A 265 13.33 3.71 -12.13
C LEU A 265 13.14 2.29 -12.69
N ILE A 266 11.96 1.99 -13.22
CA ILE A 266 11.64 0.68 -13.82
C ILE A 266 12.57 0.37 -15.00
N GLU A 267 12.79 1.34 -15.88
CA GLU A 267 13.71 1.16 -17.02
C GLU A 267 15.15 0.91 -16.55
N LEU A 268 15.62 1.64 -15.54
CA LEU A 268 16.98 1.49 -15.03
C LEU A 268 17.18 0.20 -14.21
N ALA A 269 16.15 -0.22 -13.47
CA ALA A 269 16.19 -1.35 -12.55
C ALA A 269 15.84 -2.69 -13.23
N GLY A 270 15.38 -2.68 -14.48
CA GLY A 270 15.16 -3.89 -15.28
C GLY A 270 14.05 -4.79 -14.72
N ASP A 271 14.32 -6.10 -14.65
CA ASP A 271 13.39 -7.11 -14.12
C ASP A 271 13.61 -7.40 -12.63
N SER A 272 14.16 -6.42 -11.90
CA SER A 272 14.42 -6.57 -10.47
C SER A 272 13.14 -6.42 -9.63
N ARG A 273 13.21 -6.92 -8.38
CA ARG A 273 12.15 -6.72 -7.37
C ARG A 273 11.83 -5.24 -7.13
N LEU A 274 12.80 -4.34 -7.29
CA LEU A 274 12.57 -2.90 -7.17
C LEU A 274 11.68 -2.37 -8.30
N ALA A 275 11.87 -2.84 -9.53
CA ALA A 275 11.00 -2.47 -10.65
C ALA A 275 9.57 -3.00 -10.44
N ASP A 276 9.42 -4.22 -9.91
CA ASP A 276 8.11 -4.76 -9.53
C ASP A 276 7.41 -3.84 -8.50
N LEU A 277 8.10 -3.45 -7.42
CA LEU A 277 7.58 -2.51 -6.41
C LEU A 277 7.18 -1.16 -7.01
N ALA A 278 8.01 -0.59 -7.88
CA ALA A 278 7.74 0.69 -8.54
C ALA A 278 6.47 0.65 -9.42
N TYR A 279 6.08 -0.52 -9.95
CA TYR A 279 4.78 -0.66 -10.61
C TYR A 279 3.61 -0.53 -9.63
N GLY A 280 3.73 -1.04 -8.40
CA GLY A 280 2.72 -0.86 -7.36
C GLY A 280 2.45 0.62 -7.06
N ASP A 281 3.52 1.41 -7.00
CA ASP A 281 3.44 2.88 -6.85
C ASP A 281 2.77 3.54 -8.06
N LEU A 282 3.11 3.12 -9.28
CA LEU A 282 2.46 3.61 -10.50
C LEU A 282 0.98 3.26 -10.57
N PHE A 283 0.56 2.07 -10.13
CA PHE A 283 -0.86 1.72 -10.05
C PHE A 283 -1.60 2.62 -9.07
N THR A 284 -1.02 2.87 -7.91
CA THR A 284 -1.60 3.77 -6.91
C THR A 284 -1.73 5.20 -7.46
N LEU A 285 -0.73 5.70 -8.19
CA LEU A 285 -0.78 7.00 -8.84
C LEU A 285 -1.88 7.05 -9.91
N ALA A 286 -1.93 6.07 -10.82
CA ALA A 286 -2.92 6.03 -11.90
C ALA A 286 -4.36 5.96 -11.36
N HIS A 287 -4.58 5.17 -10.30
CA HIS A 287 -5.86 5.10 -9.61
C HIS A 287 -6.25 6.46 -9.02
N ARG A 288 -5.32 7.14 -8.34
CA ARG A 288 -5.56 8.44 -7.70
C ARG A 288 -5.87 9.55 -8.71
N THR A 289 -5.29 9.50 -9.91
CA THR A 289 -5.57 10.47 -10.98
C THR A 289 -6.86 10.16 -11.74
N GLY A 290 -7.44 8.98 -11.54
CA GLY A 290 -8.65 8.54 -12.25
C GLY A 290 -8.42 8.32 -13.75
N ASP A 291 -7.18 8.15 -14.18
CA ASP A 291 -6.83 7.93 -15.59
C ASP A 291 -6.97 6.45 -15.92
N ALA A 292 -8.19 6.08 -16.29
CA ALA A 292 -8.54 4.69 -16.54
C ALA A 292 -7.69 4.11 -17.67
N ASP A 293 -7.55 4.78 -18.81
CA ASP A 293 -6.83 4.23 -19.97
C ASP A 293 -5.35 4.00 -19.65
N ARG A 294 -4.75 4.89 -18.87
CA ARG A 294 -3.38 4.72 -18.39
C ARG A 294 -3.23 3.53 -17.45
N GLU A 295 -4.13 3.38 -16.47
CA GLU A 295 -4.11 2.25 -15.54
C GLU A 295 -4.21 0.91 -16.31
N LEU A 296 -5.07 0.85 -17.34
CA LEU A 296 -5.19 -0.32 -18.22
C LEU A 296 -3.88 -0.63 -18.96
N ALA A 297 -3.23 0.42 -19.51
CA ALA A 297 -1.96 0.27 -20.20
C ALA A 297 -0.85 -0.20 -19.24
N LEU A 298 -0.84 0.31 -18.01
CA LEU A 298 0.10 -0.11 -16.96
C LEU A 298 -0.09 -1.59 -16.59
N TRP A 299 -1.33 -2.06 -16.38
CA TRP A 299 -1.58 -3.48 -16.09
C TRP A 299 -1.08 -4.41 -17.20
N LYS A 300 -1.31 -4.04 -18.46
CA LYS A 300 -0.82 -4.82 -19.61
C LYS A 300 0.72 -4.83 -19.66
N ARG A 301 1.35 -3.67 -19.47
CA ARG A 301 2.82 -3.55 -19.46
C ARG A 301 3.44 -4.34 -18.31
N TYR A 302 2.81 -4.31 -17.15
CA TYR A 302 3.22 -5.08 -15.98
C TYR A 302 3.15 -6.58 -16.25
N LEU A 303 2.00 -7.11 -16.67
CA LEU A 303 1.82 -8.55 -16.90
C LEU A 303 2.71 -9.10 -18.02
N ALA A 304 3.07 -8.26 -19.01
CA ALA A 304 4.03 -8.64 -20.04
C ALA A 304 5.45 -8.79 -19.48
N ARG A 305 5.81 -8.04 -18.43
CA ARG A 305 7.14 -8.01 -17.84
C ARG A 305 7.27 -8.95 -16.63
N PHE A 306 6.24 -9.00 -15.80
CA PHE A 306 6.16 -9.75 -14.56
C PHE A 306 4.87 -10.62 -14.56
N PRO A 307 4.81 -11.67 -15.39
CA PRO A 307 3.62 -12.52 -15.49
C PRO A 307 3.25 -13.18 -14.15
N ASP A 308 4.27 -13.50 -13.34
CA ASP A 308 4.15 -14.10 -12.00
C ASP A 308 4.53 -13.10 -10.89
N GLY A 309 4.51 -11.79 -11.20
CA GLY A 309 4.87 -10.74 -10.26
C GLY A 309 3.86 -10.61 -9.13
N ARG A 310 4.25 -9.92 -8.05
CA ARG A 310 3.42 -9.81 -6.84
C ARG A 310 2.05 -9.16 -7.07
N PHE A 311 1.93 -8.34 -8.11
CA PHE A 311 0.71 -7.63 -8.49
C PHE A 311 0.01 -8.28 -9.69
N ALA A 312 0.43 -9.48 -10.13
CA ALA A 312 -0.14 -10.12 -11.31
C ALA A 312 -1.63 -10.47 -11.12
N ASP A 313 -1.97 -10.94 -9.92
CA ASP A 313 -3.36 -11.21 -9.49
C ASP A 313 -4.24 -9.96 -9.64
N ASP A 314 -3.84 -8.85 -9.01
CA ASP A 314 -4.54 -7.55 -9.06
C ASP A 314 -4.66 -7.00 -10.49
N ALA A 315 -3.57 -7.06 -11.27
CA ALA A 315 -3.53 -6.55 -12.63
C ALA A 315 -4.46 -7.35 -13.55
N ARG A 316 -4.47 -8.69 -13.44
CA ARG A 316 -5.39 -9.55 -14.20
C ARG A 316 -6.85 -9.29 -13.83
N ALA A 317 -7.15 -9.22 -12.54
CA ALA A 317 -8.49 -8.88 -12.07
C ALA A 317 -8.94 -7.50 -12.56
N GLY A 318 -8.03 -6.52 -12.54
CA GLY A 318 -8.25 -5.18 -13.10
C GLY A 318 -8.64 -5.20 -14.58
N LEU A 319 -7.92 -5.95 -15.41
CA LEU A 319 -8.24 -6.13 -16.83
C LEU A 319 -9.62 -6.77 -17.02
N CYS A 320 -9.96 -7.81 -16.24
CA CYS A 320 -11.24 -8.49 -16.36
C CYS A 320 -12.43 -7.63 -15.94
N ARG A 321 -12.29 -6.80 -14.88
CA ARG A 321 -13.34 -5.84 -14.48
C ARG A 321 -13.73 -4.88 -15.61
N ARG A 322 -12.79 -4.56 -16.50
CA ARG A 322 -13.00 -3.60 -17.59
C ARG A 322 -13.44 -4.22 -18.91
N ALA A 323 -13.33 -5.54 -19.05
CA ALA A 323 -13.95 -6.24 -20.15
C ALA A 323 -15.48 -6.10 -20.07
N ALA A 324 -16.17 -6.28 -21.19
CA ALA A 324 -17.62 -6.13 -21.30
C ALA A 324 -18.26 -7.38 -21.91
N GLY A 325 -19.51 -7.67 -21.52
CA GLY A 325 -20.30 -8.81 -22.01
C GLY A 325 -19.54 -10.14 -21.89
N ASP A 326 -19.66 -10.97 -22.92
CA ASP A 326 -19.05 -12.32 -22.96
C ASP A 326 -17.52 -12.29 -22.79
N ALA A 327 -16.86 -11.20 -23.21
CA ALA A 327 -15.42 -11.03 -23.02
C ALA A 327 -15.04 -10.93 -21.54
N ARG A 328 -15.93 -10.39 -20.69
CA ARG A 328 -15.72 -10.35 -19.23
C ARG A 328 -15.78 -11.76 -18.64
N ALA A 329 -16.83 -12.52 -18.95
CA ALA A 329 -16.97 -13.90 -18.47
C ALA A 329 -15.82 -14.79 -18.96
N ALA A 330 -15.37 -14.62 -20.22
CA ALA A 330 -14.20 -15.32 -20.74
C ALA A 330 -12.89 -14.91 -20.02
N CYS A 331 -12.70 -13.62 -19.74
CA CYS A 331 -11.53 -13.13 -19.00
C CYS A 331 -11.46 -13.73 -17.60
N TRP A 332 -12.58 -13.74 -16.86
CA TRP A 332 -12.62 -14.30 -15.51
C TRP A 332 -12.43 -15.81 -15.46
N ARG A 333 -12.87 -16.55 -16.49
CA ARG A 333 -12.52 -17.99 -16.61
C ARG A 333 -11.01 -18.19 -16.75
N GLY A 334 -10.35 -17.43 -17.64
CA GLY A 334 -8.90 -17.47 -17.76
C GLY A 334 -8.18 -17.07 -16.46
N TYR A 335 -8.73 -16.10 -15.72
CA TYR A 335 -8.22 -15.75 -14.39
C TYR A 335 -8.29 -16.93 -13.41
N LEU A 336 -9.37 -17.71 -13.38
CA LEU A 336 -9.48 -18.88 -12.49
C LEU A 336 -8.50 -20.00 -12.86
N ASP A 337 -8.15 -20.12 -14.15
CA ASP A 337 -7.14 -21.07 -14.63
C ASP A 337 -5.73 -20.65 -14.18
N ASP A 338 -5.40 -19.36 -14.32
CA ASP A 338 -4.08 -18.81 -13.96
C ASP A 338 -3.91 -18.64 -12.42
N PHE A 339 -4.99 -18.29 -11.69
CA PHE A 339 -4.98 -17.96 -10.27
C PHE A 339 -6.06 -18.74 -9.47
N PRO A 340 -5.95 -20.08 -9.35
CA PRO A 340 -6.97 -20.88 -8.65
C PRO A 340 -7.10 -20.54 -7.16
N GLY A 341 -6.07 -19.95 -6.54
CA GLY A 341 -6.07 -19.44 -5.17
C GLY A 341 -6.03 -17.91 -5.05
N GLY A 342 -6.28 -17.19 -6.15
CA GLY A 342 -6.17 -15.73 -6.21
C GLY A 342 -7.17 -15.01 -5.32
N SER A 343 -6.83 -13.77 -4.94
CA SER A 343 -7.65 -12.96 -4.02
C SER A 343 -9.01 -12.57 -4.61
N PHE A 344 -9.17 -12.65 -5.93
CA PHE A 344 -10.43 -12.36 -6.63
C PHE A 344 -11.18 -13.61 -7.10
N ARG A 345 -10.80 -14.81 -6.64
CA ARG A 345 -11.47 -16.08 -7.01
C ARG A 345 -13.00 -16.00 -6.89
N ALA A 346 -13.50 -15.54 -5.75
CA ALA A 346 -14.95 -15.47 -5.52
C ALA A 346 -15.66 -14.51 -6.49
N GLN A 347 -14.99 -13.43 -6.91
CA GLN A 347 -15.53 -12.53 -7.93
C GLN A 347 -15.52 -13.19 -9.30
N ALA A 348 -14.41 -13.83 -9.66
CA ALA A 348 -14.25 -14.51 -10.93
C ALA A 348 -15.28 -15.63 -11.11
N GLU A 349 -15.55 -16.43 -10.06
CA GLU A 349 -16.58 -17.47 -10.07
C GLU A 349 -17.96 -16.88 -10.39
N ARG A 350 -18.38 -15.79 -9.71
CA ARG A 350 -19.67 -15.12 -9.98
C ARG A 350 -19.77 -14.56 -11.40
N GLU A 351 -18.76 -13.82 -11.84
CA GLU A 351 -18.78 -13.16 -13.15
C GLU A 351 -18.63 -14.18 -14.30
N SER A 352 -18.11 -15.39 -14.02
CA SER A 352 -18.02 -16.47 -14.99
C SER A 352 -19.31 -17.26 -15.15
N SER A 353 -20.16 -17.33 -14.12
CA SER A 353 -21.46 -18.03 -14.17
C SER A 353 -22.56 -17.21 -14.84
N ASP A 354 -22.48 -15.88 -14.79
CA ASP A 354 -23.53 -14.99 -15.32
C ASP A 354 -23.50 -14.84 -16.86
N GLY A 355 -22.53 -15.47 -17.54
CA GLY A 355 -22.35 -15.42 -19.00
C GLY A 355 -22.90 -16.63 -19.77
N THR A 356 -23.56 -17.57 -19.09
CA THR A 356 -24.25 -18.75 -19.69
C THR A 356 -25.74 -18.64 -19.49
#